data_AF-A0A3B5MLI2-F1
#
_entry.id   AF-A0A3B5MLI2-F1
#
_cell.length_a   1.000
_cell.length_b   1.000
_cell.length_c   1.000
_cell.angle_alpha   90.00
_cell.angle_beta   90.00
_cell.angle_gamma   90.00
#
_symmetry.space_group_name_H-M   'P 1'
#
loop_
_entity.id
_entity.type
_entity.pdbx_description
1 polymer ?
#
loop_
_entity_poly.entity_id
_entity_poly.type
_entity_poly.pdbx_seq_one_letter_code
_entity_poly.pdbx_strand_id
1 'polypeptide(L)'
;MTPRPSTSGRQTGETCWTPLPLRFWVNILKNPQFVLDVQVTDSIDAVLSVIAQTFIDSCTTSEHKVGRDSPVNKLLYAREIPRYKQLVERYYSDIHSAASGCYQEMNSTLTELSGSFASEMNGLVALHELYKYINKYYDQVTPPPHVL
;
A
#
# COMPACT_ATOMS: atom_id res chain seq x y z
N MET A 1 -8.85 -26.84 -42.62
CA MET A 1 -9.20 -25.41 -42.51
C MET A 1 -10.61 -25.31 -41.95
N THR A 2 -10.70 -25.19 -40.64
CA THR A 2 -11.84 -24.65 -39.87
C THR A 2 -11.23 -24.09 -38.59
N PRO A 3 -11.55 -22.85 -38.18
CA PRO A 3 -10.77 -22.14 -37.16
C PRO A 3 -11.18 -22.58 -35.76
N ARG A 4 -10.20 -22.70 -34.84
CA ARG A 4 -10.47 -22.77 -33.41
C ARG A 4 -11.16 -21.47 -32.96
N PRO A 5 -12.19 -21.52 -32.11
CA PRO A 5 -12.78 -20.32 -31.56
C PRO A 5 -11.74 -19.63 -30.66
N SER A 6 -11.55 -18.34 -30.93
CA SER A 6 -10.80 -17.40 -30.11
C SER A 6 -11.43 -17.34 -28.72
N THR A 7 -10.71 -17.86 -27.72
CA THR A 7 -11.01 -17.61 -26.31
C THR A 7 -10.65 -16.17 -25.97
N SER A 8 -11.47 -15.23 -26.44
CA SER A 8 -11.63 -13.90 -25.88
C SER A 8 -12.45 -14.04 -24.59
N GLY A 9 -11.79 -14.49 -23.53
CA GLY A 9 -12.33 -14.66 -22.19
C GLY A 9 -11.71 -13.64 -21.24
N ARG A 10 -12.24 -12.42 -21.26
CA ARG A 10 -11.96 -11.34 -20.33
C ARG A 10 -12.26 -11.80 -18.90
N GLN A 11 -11.23 -11.94 -18.05
CA GLN A 11 -11.36 -12.03 -16.59
C GLN A 11 -9.99 -11.81 -15.92
N THR A 12 -9.41 -10.62 -16.05
CA THR A 12 -8.47 -10.10 -15.05
C THR A 12 -9.30 -9.37 -13.99
N GLY A 13 -10.16 -10.13 -13.31
CA GLY A 13 -10.74 -9.70 -12.05
C GLY A 13 -9.64 -9.70 -11.01
N GLU A 14 -9.58 -8.64 -10.19
CA GLU A 14 -8.69 -8.52 -9.04
C GLU A 14 -7.21 -8.25 -9.36
N THR A 15 -6.90 -7.18 -10.09
CA THR A 15 -5.62 -6.51 -9.82
C THR A 15 -5.75 -5.76 -8.48
N CYS A 16 -5.46 -6.52 -7.43
CA CYS A 16 -5.29 -6.11 -6.05
C CYS A 16 -4.05 -5.19 -5.95
N TRP A 17 -4.07 -4.01 -6.59
CA TRP A 17 -3.05 -2.94 -6.42
C TRP A 17 -3.08 -2.32 -5.01
N THR A 18 -3.76 -2.97 -4.06
CA THR A 18 -4.14 -2.45 -2.75
C THR A 18 -3.01 -2.30 -1.73
N PRO A 19 -1.89 -3.05 -1.72
CA PRO A 19 -1.01 -2.99 -0.56
C PRO A 19 -0.28 -1.66 -0.44
N LEU A 20 0.25 -1.08 -1.54
CA LEU A 20 1.05 0.13 -1.46
C LEU A 20 0.20 1.41 -1.21
N PRO A 21 -0.86 1.70 -1.99
CA PRO A 21 -1.69 2.88 -1.77
C PRO A 21 -2.41 2.85 -0.42
N LEU A 22 -2.95 1.69 -0.02
CA LEU A 22 -3.77 1.62 1.20
C LEU A 22 -2.94 1.50 2.48
N ARG A 23 -1.76 0.88 2.44
CA ARG A 23 -0.95 0.71 3.67
C ARG A 23 0.05 1.84 3.88
N PHE A 24 0.62 2.38 2.82
CA PHE A 24 1.63 3.43 2.94
C PHE A 24 1.03 4.82 2.73
N TRP A 25 0.48 5.09 1.56
CA TRP A 25 0.04 6.44 1.20
C TRP A 25 -1.16 6.94 2.02
N VAL A 26 -2.20 6.11 2.18
CA VAL A 26 -3.33 6.44 3.05
C VAL A 26 -2.88 6.66 4.49
N ASN A 27 -1.90 5.88 4.97
CA ASN A 27 -1.40 6.02 6.33
C ASN A 27 -0.69 7.35 6.54
N ILE A 28 0.13 7.80 5.58
CA ILE A 28 0.77 9.13 5.62
C ILE A 28 -0.27 10.24 5.52
N LEU A 29 -1.26 10.12 4.63
CA LEU A 29 -2.31 11.13 4.46
C LEU A 29 -3.13 11.33 5.75
N LYS A 30 -3.43 10.24 6.46
CA LYS A 30 -4.17 10.29 7.72
C LYS A 30 -3.31 10.68 8.91
N ASN A 31 -2.00 10.46 8.84
CA ASN A 31 -1.07 10.70 9.94
C ASN A 31 0.13 11.54 9.46
N PRO A 32 -0.08 12.82 9.09
CA PRO A 32 0.99 13.67 8.57
C PRO A 32 2.13 13.87 9.58
N GLN A 33 1.86 13.71 10.89
CA GLN A 33 2.84 13.76 11.96
C GLN A 33 3.95 12.70 11.85
N PHE A 34 3.77 11.65 11.04
CA PHE A 34 4.82 10.67 10.77
C PHE A 34 5.94 11.19 9.87
N VAL A 35 5.67 12.27 9.14
CA VAL A 35 6.62 12.85 8.17
C VAL A 35 6.93 14.31 8.50
N LEU A 36 5.97 15.03 9.08
CA LEU A 36 6.05 16.46 9.36
C LEU A 36 5.91 16.71 10.86
N ASP A 37 6.66 17.68 11.39
CA ASP A 37 6.49 18.16 12.76
C ASP A 37 5.28 19.11 12.82
N VAL A 38 4.07 18.54 12.87
CA VAL A 38 2.80 19.28 12.86
C VAL A 38 1.81 18.69 13.85
N GLN A 39 1.07 19.58 14.53
CA GLN A 39 -0.06 19.21 15.36
C GLN A 39 -1.34 19.14 14.50
N VAL A 40 -1.99 17.98 14.50
CA VAL A 40 -3.24 17.75 13.74
C VAL A 40 -4.42 18.05 14.66
N THR A 41 -5.21 19.05 14.31
CA THR A 41 -6.48 19.34 15.00
C THR A 41 -7.61 18.46 14.45
N ASP A 42 -8.68 18.27 15.23
CA ASP A 42 -9.85 17.46 14.80
C ASP A 42 -10.43 17.92 13.46
N SER A 43 -10.40 19.23 13.18
CA SER A 43 -10.86 19.78 11.91
C SER A 43 -9.96 19.37 10.75
N ILE A 44 -8.65 19.37 10.95
CA ILE A 44 -7.68 18.92 9.93
C ILE A 44 -7.79 17.42 9.72
N ASP A 45 -7.91 16.63 10.80
CA ASP A 45 -8.10 15.18 10.72
C ASP A 45 -9.35 14.80 9.91
N ALA A 46 -10.47 15.50 10.13
CA ALA A 46 -11.69 15.30 9.36
C ALA A 46 -11.47 15.59 7.86
N VAL A 47 -10.77 16.66 7.50
CA VAL A 47 -10.46 17.01 6.11
C VAL A 47 -9.53 15.97 5.48
N LEU A 48 -8.47 15.57 6.18
CA LEU A 48 -7.52 14.56 5.71
C LEU A 48 -8.20 13.21 5.51
N SER A 49 -9.16 12.85 6.37
CA SER A 49 -9.96 11.64 6.21
C SER A 49 -10.81 11.65 4.94
N VAL A 50 -11.37 12.80 4.53
CA VAL A 50 -12.10 12.92 3.26
C VAL A 50 -11.16 12.78 2.06
N ILE A 51 -9.97 13.39 2.12
CA ILE A 51 -8.95 13.29 1.07
C ILE A 51 -8.46 11.85 0.94
N ALA A 52 -8.14 11.21 2.07
CA ALA A 52 -7.70 9.81 2.12
C ALA A 52 -8.78 8.88 1.55
N GLN A 53 -10.05 9.08 1.89
CA GLN A 53 -11.14 8.29 1.33
C GLN A 53 -11.28 8.48 -0.18
N THR A 54 -11.13 9.71 -0.68
CA THR A 54 -11.15 10.01 -2.12
C THR A 54 -10.01 9.31 -2.85
N PHE A 55 -8.81 9.28 -2.24
CA PHE A 55 -7.66 8.55 -2.76
C PHE A 55 -7.92 7.04 -2.80
N ILE A 56 -8.46 6.46 -1.71
CA ILE A 56 -8.87 5.05 -1.66
C ILE A 56 -9.84 4.73 -2.80
N ASP A 57 -10.91 5.53 -2.93
CA ASP A 57 -11.95 5.32 -3.94
C ASP A 57 -11.39 5.36 -5.37
N SER A 58 -10.37 6.19 -5.60
CA SER A 58 -9.63 6.31 -6.86
C SER A 58 -8.75 5.10 -7.16
N CYS A 59 -8.28 4.38 -6.14
CA CYS A 59 -7.49 3.15 -6.28
C CYS A 59 -8.34 1.88 -6.37
N THR A 60 -9.64 1.95 -6.09
CA THR A 60 -10.54 0.78 -6.22
C THR A 60 -10.96 0.54 -7.66
N THR A 61 -11.18 -0.73 -8.03
CA THR A 61 -11.82 -1.09 -9.31
C THR A 61 -13.35 -1.04 -9.24
N SER A 62 -13.94 -0.98 -8.05
CA SER A 62 -15.39 -0.91 -7.85
C SER A 62 -15.99 0.38 -8.42
N GLU A 63 -17.16 0.28 -9.06
CA GLU A 63 -17.90 1.45 -9.50
C GLU A 63 -18.20 2.38 -8.33
N HIS A 64 -17.87 3.66 -8.51
CA HIS A 64 -18.19 4.70 -7.53
C HIS A 64 -19.68 5.06 -7.67
N LYS A 65 -20.54 4.34 -6.95
CA LYS A 65 -21.98 4.63 -6.89
C LYS A 65 -22.24 5.66 -5.81
N VAL A 66 -22.60 6.87 -6.21
CA VAL A 66 -23.12 7.93 -5.34
C VAL A 66 -24.59 8.18 -5.66
N GLY A 67 -25.38 8.32 -4.60
CA GLY A 67 -26.81 8.60 -4.65
C GLY A 67 -27.20 9.70 -3.67
N ARG A 68 -28.49 10.02 -3.62
CA ARG A 68 -29.04 11.12 -2.83
C ARG A 68 -28.80 10.98 -1.32
N ASP A 69 -28.61 9.76 -0.82
CA ASP A 69 -28.35 9.44 0.59
C ASP A 69 -26.84 9.29 0.90
N SER A 70 -25.97 9.56 -0.07
CA SER A 70 -24.52 9.51 0.16
C SER A 70 -24.08 10.68 1.02
N PRO A 71 -23.15 10.45 1.98
CA PRO A 71 -22.67 11.52 2.83
C PRO A 71 -21.93 12.57 1.99
N VAL A 72 -22.07 13.85 2.37
CA VAL A 72 -21.65 15.01 1.55
C VAL A 72 -20.19 14.92 1.11
N ASN A 73 -19.32 14.44 2.00
CA ASN A 73 -17.90 14.23 1.72
C ASN A 73 -17.64 13.32 0.50
N LYS A 74 -18.51 12.34 0.26
CA LYS A 74 -18.44 11.45 -0.91
C LYS A 74 -18.87 12.15 -2.20
N LEU A 75 -19.78 13.11 -2.10
CA LEU A 75 -20.25 13.90 -3.24
C LEU A 75 -19.23 14.95 -3.70
N LEU A 76 -18.38 15.45 -2.79
CA LEU A 76 -17.37 16.47 -3.08
C LEU A 76 -16.47 16.08 -4.27
N TYR A 77 -16.04 14.82 -4.31
CA TYR A 77 -15.08 14.33 -5.31
C TYR A 77 -15.66 13.29 -6.26
N ALA A 78 -16.94 12.95 -6.15
CA ALA A 78 -17.59 11.93 -6.98
C ALA A 78 -17.38 12.13 -8.49
N ARG A 79 -17.39 13.40 -8.94
CA ARG A 79 -17.19 13.76 -10.36
C ARG A 79 -15.75 13.57 -10.83
N GLU A 80 -14.78 13.71 -9.94
CA GLU A 80 -13.35 13.61 -10.27
C GLU A 80 -12.82 12.17 -10.19
N ILE A 81 -13.45 11.31 -9.38
CA ILE A 81 -13.00 9.92 -9.17
C ILE A 81 -12.81 9.13 -10.47
N PRO A 82 -13.68 9.20 -11.49
CA PRO A 82 -13.45 8.51 -12.76
C PRO A 82 -12.12 8.92 -13.43
N ARG A 83 -11.77 10.22 -13.37
CA ARG A 83 -10.52 10.73 -13.91
C ARG A 83 -9.32 10.25 -13.09
N TYR A 84 -9.43 10.24 -11.76
CA TYR A 84 -8.37 9.74 -10.89
C TYR A 84 -8.10 8.25 -11.09
N LYS A 85 -9.14 7.43 -11.29
CA LYS A 85 -8.99 6.01 -11.65
C LYS A 85 -8.16 5.83 -12.92
N GLN A 86 -8.42 6.62 -13.96
CA GLN A 86 -7.61 6.58 -15.19
C GLN A 86 -6.15 6.94 -14.96
N LEU A 87 -5.86 7.91 -14.07
CA LEU A 87 -4.49 8.27 -13.70
C LEU A 87 -3.79 7.12 -12.96
N VAL A 88 -4.50 6.44 -12.04
CA VAL A 88 -3.97 5.28 -11.31
C VAL A 88 -3.70 4.11 -12.26
N GLU A 89 -4.62 3.82 -13.17
CA GLU A 89 -4.44 2.79 -14.20
C GLU A 89 -3.22 3.09 -15.08
N ARG A 90 -3.07 4.34 -15.53
CA ARG A 90 -1.91 4.76 -16.31
C ARG A 90 -0.62 4.65 -15.52
N TYR A 91 -0.59 5.07 -14.26
CA TYR A 91 0.57 4.97 -13.39
C TYR A 91 1.09 3.53 -13.28
N TYR A 92 0.20 2.56 -13.03
CA TYR A 92 0.60 1.15 -12.95
C TYR A 92 0.96 0.56 -14.32
N SER A 93 0.31 1.01 -15.40
CA SER A 93 0.68 0.63 -16.77
C SER A 93 2.10 1.10 -17.12
N ASP A 94 2.45 2.32 -16.75
CA ASP A 94 3.77 2.92 -17.00
C ASP A 94 4.85 2.17 -16.18
N ILE A 95 4.58 1.82 -14.92
CA ILE A 95 5.49 0.99 -14.11
C ILE A 95 5.68 -0.39 -14.72
N HIS A 96 4.59 -1.04 -15.16
CA HIS A 96 4.68 -2.36 -15.77
C HIS A 96 5.47 -2.35 -17.08
N SER A 97 5.42 -1.23 -17.81
CA SER A 97 6.13 -1.04 -19.07
C SER A 97 7.56 -0.52 -18.89
N ALA A 98 7.92 -0.09 -17.67
CA ALA A 98 9.26 0.37 -17.37
C ALA A 98 10.25 -0.79 -17.47
N ALA A 99 11.48 -0.50 -17.91
CA ALA A 99 12.52 -1.51 -17.96
C ALA A 99 12.77 -2.08 -16.56
N SER A 100 12.78 -3.41 -16.43
CA SER A 100 13.17 -4.06 -15.18
C SER A 100 14.59 -3.64 -14.83
N GLY A 101 14.76 -2.94 -13.70
CA GLY A 101 16.07 -2.64 -13.14
C GLY A 101 16.86 -3.94 -12.95
N CYS A 102 18.17 -3.90 -13.18
CA CYS A 102 18.98 -5.09 -12.97
C CYS A 102 19.16 -5.34 -11.47
N TYR A 103 19.28 -6.61 -11.06
CA TYR A 103 19.50 -6.99 -9.66
C TYR A 103 20.71 -6.28 -9.03
N GLN A 104 21.73 -5.98 -9.84
CA GLN A 104 22.93 -5.28 -9.40
C GLN A 104 22.63 -3.84 -8.97
N GLU A 105 21.81 -3.10 -9.72
CA GLU A 105 21.42 -1.73 -9.39
C GLU A 105 20.60 -1.71 -8.09
N MET A 106 19.62 -2.62 -7.98
CA MET A 106 18.82 -2.75 -6.76
C MET A 106 19.70 -3.05 -5.53
N ASN A 107 20.65 -3.98 -5.64
CA ASN A 107 21.54 -4.33 -4.53
C ASN A 107 22.48 -3.17 -4.17
N SER A 108 22.93 -2.40 -5.17
CA SER A 108 23.74 -1.19 -4.96
C SER A 108 22.96 -0.16 -4.15
N THR A 109 21.72 0.15 -4.56
CA THR A 109 20.86 1.10 -3.85
C THR A 109 20.56 0.64 -2.43
N LEU A 110 20.25 -0.65 -2.22
CA LEU A 110 19.99 -1.20 -0.89
C LEU A 110 21.22 -1.13 0.03
N THR A 111 22.41 -1.38 -0.50
CA THR A 111 23.66 -1.30 0.27
C THR A 111 23.95 0.14 0.70
N GLU A 112 23.75 1.10 -0.21
CA GLU A 112 23.91 2.52 0.09
C GLU A 112 22.95 2.97 1.19
N LEU A 113 21.65 2.66 1.06
CA LEU A 113 20.64 2.95 2.08
C LEU A 113 20.98 2.30 3.43
N SER A 114 21.40 1.03 3.43
CA SER A 114 21.80 0.34 4.66
C SER A 114 22.96 1.04 5.36
N GLY A 115 23.92 1.59 4.61
CA GLY A 115 25.03 2.35 5.17
C GLY A 115 24.56 3.68 5.78
N SER A 116 23.68 4.41 5.09
CA SER A 116 23.16 5.70 5.55
C SER A 116 22.39 5.61 6.87
N PHE A 117 21.61 4.55 7.07
CA PHE A 117 20.76 4.39 8.26
C PHE A 117 21.39 3.52 9.36
N ALA A 118 22.59 2.94 9.15
CA ALA A 118 23.20 2.00 10.09
C ALA A 118 23.40 2.60 11.50
N SER A 119 23.70 3.89 11.60
CA SER A 119 23.88 4.58 12.88
C SER A 119 22.59 5.07 13.53
N GLU A 120 21.47 5.08 12.79
CA GLU A 120 20.17 5.55 13.31
C GLU A 120 19.37 4.45 14.01
N MET A 121 19.63 3.18 13.67
CA MET A 121 18.96 2.03 14.28
C MET A 121 19.70 1.50 15.52
N ASN A 122 19.00 1.43 16.66
CA ASN A 122 19.51 0.74 17.85
C ASN A 122 19.21 -0.77 17.80
N GLY A 123 20.11 -1.52 17.17
CA GLY A 123 19.97 -2.97 16.99
C GLY A 123 19.86 -3.76 18.31
N LEU A 124 20.53 -3.31 19.38
CA LEU A 124 20.49 -3.99 20.68
C LEU A 124 19.11 -3.88 21.34
N VAL A 125 18.48 -2.70 21.28
CA VAL A 125 17.13 -2.50 21.81
C VAL A 125 16.12 -3.30 21.00
N ALA A 126 16.21 -3.27 19.66
CA ALA A 126 15.35 -4.08 18.81
C ALA A 126 15.48 -5.59 19.10
N LEU A 127 16.71 -6.08 19.26
CA LEU A 127 16.98 -7.49 19.60
C LEU A 127 16.40 -7.86 20.98
N HIS A 128 16.54 -6.98 21.96
CA HIS A 128 15.98 -7.20 23.29
C HIS A 128 14.44 -7.32 23.24
N GLU A 129 13.75 -6.43 22.52
CA GLU A 129 12.30 -6.54 22.35
C GLU A 129 11.91 -7.81 21.60
N LEU A 130 12.65 -8.20 20.54
CA LEU A 130 12.40 -9.46 19.83
C LEU A 130 12.58 -10.68 20.74
N TYR A 131 13.60 -10.68 21.60
CA TYR A 131 13.85 -11.77 22.54
C TYR A 131 12.71 -11.95 23.55
N LYS A 132 12.07 -10.87 24.00
CA LYS A 132 10.86 -10.96 24.84
C LYS A 132 9.73 -11.71 24.13
N TYR A 133 9.53 -11.45 22.84
CA TYR A 133 8.52 -12.18 22.04
C TYR A 133 8.90 -13.65 21.86
N ILE A 134 10.17 -13.95 21.56
CA ILE A 134 10.65 -15.34 21.42
C ILE A 134 10.40 -16.13 22.71
N ASN A 135 10.75 -15.58 23.86
CA ASN A 135 10.51 -16.25 25.14
C ASN A 135 9.03 -16.43 25.44
N LYS A 136 8.19 -15.46 25.09
CA LYS A 136 6.73 -15.53 25.31
C LYS A 136 6.07 -16.65 24.51
N TYR A 137 6.56 -16.94 23.31
CA TYR A 137 6.01 -17.95 22.41
C TYR A 137 6.95 -19.16 22.26
N TYR A 138 7.87 -19.37 23.20
CA TYR A 138 8.92 -20.37 23.11
C TYR A 138 8.38 -21.76 22.78
N ASP A 139 7.30 -22.18 23.44
CA ASP A 139 6.68 -23.50 23.24
C ASP A 139 5.97 -23.66 21.88
N GLN A 140 5.65 -22.56 21.19
CA GLN A 140 4.99 -22.56 19.88
C GLN A 140 6.00 -22.42 18.73
N VAL A 141 7.11 -21.74 18.99
CA VAL A 141 8.20 -21.52 18.01
C VAL A 141 9.17 -22.71 18.00
N THR A 142 9.33 -23.39 19.15
CA THR A 142 10.12 -24.62 19.20
C THR A 142 9.31 -25.73 18.55
N PRO A 143 9.77 -26.32 17.44
CA PRO A 143 9.08 -27.43 16.82
C PRO A 143 8.93 -28.58 17.84
N PRO A 144 7.80 -29.31 17.85
CA PRO A 144 7.65 -30.44 18.76
C PRO A 144 8.83 -31.40 18.55
N PRO A 145 9.38 -31.97 19.64
CA PRO A 145 10.34 -33.05 19.48
C PRO A 145 9.64 -34.18 18.70
N HIS A 146 10.40 -34.84 17.82
CA HIS A 146 10.08 -36.02 17.00
C HIS A 146 9.72 -35.76 15.53
N VAL A 147 10.72 -35.87 14.65
CA VAL A 147 10.90 -37.07 13.80
C VAL A 147 12.41 -37.33 13.66
N LEU A 148 12.93 -38.29 14.44
CA LEU A 148 14.11 -39.09 14.07
C LEU A 148 13.61 -40.29 13.28
#